data_AF-A0A167DJN4-F1
#
_entry.id   AF-A0A167DJN4-F1
#
_cell.length_a   1.000
_cell.length_b   1.000
_cell.length_c   1.000
_cell.angle_alpha   90.00
_cell.angle_beta   90.00
_cell.angle_gamma   90.00
#
_symmetry.space_group_name_H-M   'P 1'
#
loop_
_entity.id
_entity.type
_entity.pdbx_description
1 polymer ?
#
loop_
_entity_poly.entity_id
_entity_poly.type
_entity_poly.pdbx_seq_one_letter_code
_entity_poly.pdbx_strand_id
1 'polypeptide(L)'
;MIVEQLRHRDLVRLSSTCKSCRAHFAPLVFHTIRFGNDEMTSDSALLATKTYGDHVRRLEFQYVADPEDVNDDEVPPLLESHALLPASRELLEGCATPKADVLSLSSRFNFLREGRHNDSDDLSDLLRDTEHPIETMNAEQRYRWRAVLNEAYRATAKNFKVRKLELLNMMAFAVSAFYTRRFGELLGRLTSATITFYSPGFFLADELDIPGYREFISRMPEVFFSRMHQLTYLELTAPWGFPLDGREPDAIIFPLRPGSLPLLQSLKLNHSFTCTELVQFIAAHAETLSSLTLVDCVSDYKDAAKQGYPKLSETWAFFFFQITTFRPPALVNLSIEYEDDAITEIYNEEDMLGSERQRIERIEADKLKISLVKDPEQKVFAYVGVDRLVSMIRNAFVNRAQATKLEDYYEYQRLMRLVKENAHRIARERNQSGAV
;
A
#
# COMPACT_ATOMS: atom_id res chain seq x y z
N MET A 1 -19.69 11.85 -24.36
CA MET A 1 -20.14 11.37 -23.04
C MET A 1 -20.77 9.98 -23.00
N ILE A 2 -21.34 9.39 -24.08
CA ILE A 2 -21.85 7.99 -24.03
C ILE A 2 -20.72 6.95 -24.14
N VAL A 3 -19.68 7.23 -24.92
CA VAL A 3 -18.57 6.30 -25.21
C VAL A 3 -17.70 6.02 -23.98
N GLU A 4 -17.50 7.01 -23.11
CA GLU A 4 -16.69 6.87 -21.89
C GLU A 4 -17.35 5.98 -20.83
N GLN A 5 -18.65 5.69 -20.99
CA GLN A 5 -19.40 4.77 -20.12
C GLN A 5 -19.41 3.33 -20.65
N LEU A 6 -18.89 3.09 -21.86
CA LEU A 6 -18.85 1.75 -22.44
C LEU A 6 -17.74 0.93 -21.81
N ARG A 7 -18.01 -0.36 -21.55
CA ARG A 7 -16.97 -1.29 -21.10
C ARG A 7 -15.96 -1.50 -22.22
N HIS A 8 -14.73 -1.82 -21.85
CA HIS A 8 -13.65 -2.06 -22.81
C HIS A 8 -14.01 -3.06 -23.92
N ARG A 9 -14.72 -4.14 -23.57
CA ARG A 9 -15.20 -5.14 -24.55
C ARG A 9 -16.15 -4.54 -25.60
N ASP A 10 -17.01 -3.61 -25.19
CA ASP A 10 -17.96 -2.96 -26.09
C ASP A 10 -17.25 -1.92 -26.96
N LEU A 11 -16.24 -1.22 -26.42
CA LEU A 11 -15.36 -0.34 -27.20
C LEU A 11 -14.59 -1.10 -28.28
N VAL A 12 -14.04 -2.26 -27.96
CA VAL A 12 -13.36 -3.13 -28.94
C VAL A 12 -14.33 -3.54 -30.05
N ARG A 13 -15.54 -4.00 -29.69
CA ARG A 13 -16.59 -4.37 -30.65
C ARG A 13 -17.03 -3.19 -31.52
N LEU A 14 -17.18 -2.00 -30.95
CA LEU A 14 -17.50 -0.79 -31.71
C LEU A 14 -16.37 -0.41 -32.67
N SER A 15 -15.12 -0.52 -32.22
CA SER A 15 -13.93 -0.22 -33.03
C SER A 15 -13.76 -1.18 -34.22
N SER A 16 -14.30 -2.40 -34.14
CA SER A 16 -14.18 -3.39 -35.23
C SER A 16 -15.23 -3.22 -36.34
N THR A 17 -16.28 -2.43 -36.13
CA THR A 17 -17.39 -2.26 -37.08
C THR A 17 -16.97 -1.65 -38.43
N CYS A 18 -16.11 -0.62 -38.41
CA CYS A 18 -15.63 0.03 -39.62
C CYS A 18 -14.30 0.76 -39.39
N LYS A 19 -13.62 1.15 -40.48
CA LYS A 19 -12.33 1.87 -40.41
C LYS A 19 -12.43 3.19 -39.63
N SER A 20 -13.53 3.92 -39.78
CA SER A 20 -13.75 5.19 -39.09
C SER A 20 -13.86 4.99 -37.57
N CYS A 21 -14.71 4.04 -37.13
CA CYS A 21 -14.82 3.68 -35.72
C CYS A 21 -13.49 3.16 -35.15
N ARG A 22 -12.74 2.37 -35.92
CA ARG A 22 -11.42 1.91 -35.49
C ARG A 22 -10.47 3.06 -35.20
N ALA A 23 -10.35 4.02 -36.12
CA ALA A 23 -9.49 5.18 -35.94
C ALA A 23 -9.98 6.07 -34.78
N HIS A 24 -11.28 6.25 -34.64
CA HIS A 24 -11.87 7.10 -33.60
C HIS A 24 -11.72 6.51 -32.19
N PHE A 25 -11.85 5.18 -32.04
CA PHE A 25 -11.79 4.52 -30.74
C PHE A 25 -10.41 3.95 -30.39
N ALA A 26 -9.44 3.91 -31.32
CA ALA A 26 -8.08 3.45 -31.04
C ALA A 26 -7.44 4.13 -29.82
N PRO A 27 -7.58 5.46 -29.58
CA PRO A 27 -7.08 6.11 -28.38
C PRO A 27 -7.65 5.57 -27.06
N LEU A 28 -8.90 5.10 -27.07
CA LEU A 28 -9.59 4.57 -25.89
C LEU A 28 -9.32 3.09 -25.70
N VAL A 29 -9.30 2.32 -26.80
CA VAL A 29 -9.02 0.87 -26.78
C VAL A 29 -7.56 0.62 -26.39
N PHE A 30 -6.61 1.35 -26.98
CA PHE A 30 -5.19 1.15 -26.74
C PHE A 30 -4.62 2.12 -25.69
N HIS A 31 -5.47 2.73 -24.87
CA HIS A 31 -5.02 3.59 -23.76
C HIS A 31 -4.15 2.82 -22.76
N THR A 32 -4.57 1.59 -22.43
CA THR A 32 -3.90 0.70 -21.48
C THR A 32 -3.53 -0.60 -22.19
N ILE A 33 -2.28 -1.03 -22.04
CA ILE A 33 -1.81 -2.33 -22.53
C ILE A 33 -1.50 -3.23 -21.34
N ARG A 34 -2.14 -4.40 -21.32
CA ARG A 34 -1.95 -5.46 -20.32
C ARG A 34 -1.17 -6.61 -20.93
N PHE A 35 -0.19 -7.10 -20.20
CA PHE A 35 0.65 -8.23 -20.62
C PHE A 35 1.27 -8.90 -19.39
N GLY A 36 1.69 -10.15 -19.53
CA GLY A 36 2.33 -10.90 -18.47
C GLY A 36 3.69 -11.46 -18.85
N ASN A 37 4.12 -12.45 -18.08
CA ASN A 37 5.29 -13.27 -18.34
C ASN A 37 4.95 -14.56 -19.12
N ASP A 38 3.78 -14.64 -19.75
CA ASP A 38 3.42 -15.67 -20.72
C ASP A 38 3.56 -15.18 -22.18
N GLU A 39 3.83 -16.10 -23.11
CA GLU A 39 4.10 -15.81 -24.51
C GLU A 39 2.90 -15.19 -25.23
N MET A 40 1.70 -15.71 -24.97
CA MET A 40 0.49 -15.28 -25.64
C MET A 40 0.16 -13.81 -25.37
N THR A 41 0.14 -13.40 -24.09
CA THR A 41 -0.21 -12.03 -23.73
C THR A 41 0.89 -11.04 -24.11
N SER A 42 2.15 -11.42 -23.94
CA SER A 42 3.29 -10.53 -24.21
C SER A 42 3.48 -10.25 -25.71
N ASP A 43 3.42 -11.27 -26.57
CA ASP A 43 3.56 -11.08 -28.02
C ASP A 43 2.37 -10.30 -28.61
N SER A 44 1.15 -10.59 -28.15
CA SER A 44 -0.04 -9.87 -28.58
C SER A 44 0.03 -8.38 -28.20
N ALA A 45 0.45 -8.08 -26.97
CA ALA A 45 0.65 -6.72 -26.50
C ALA A 45 1.77 -6.00 -27.28
N LEU A 46 2.86 -6.69 -27.60
CA LEU A 46 3.94 -6.11 -28.40
C LEU A 46 3.47 -5.76 -29.82
N LEU A 47 2.71 -6.65 -30.46
CA LEU A 47 2.13 -6.37 -31.78
C LEU A 47 1.19 -5.16 -31.75
N ALA A 48 0.36 -5.06 -30.71
CA ALA A 48 -0.54 -3.93 -30.51
C ALA A 48 0.23 -2.62 -30.32
N THR A 49 1.28 -2.59 -29.49
CA THR A 49 2.09 -1.38 -29.26
C THR A 49 2.89 -0.95 -30.47
N LYS A 50 3.37 -1.88 -31.30
CA LYS A 50 4.02 -1.55 -32.58
C LYS A 50 3.07 -0.81 -33.55
N THR A 51 1.77 -1.05 -33.45
CA THR A 51 0.76 -0.43 -34.32
C THR A 51 0.13 0.83 -33.70
N TYR A 52 -0.15 0.81 -32.40
CA TYR A 52 -0.96 1.82 -31.70
C TYR A 52 -0.23 2.47 -30.51
N GLY A 53 1.10 2.33 -30.43
CA GLY A 53 1.93 2.81 -29.33
C GLY A 53 1.75 4.28 -28.96
N ASP A 54 1.41 5.14 -29.92
CA ASP A 54 1.13 6.56 -29.72
C ASP A 54 -0.12 6.86 -28.88
N HIS A 55 -1.02 5.89 -28.78
CA HIS A 55 -2.24 5.96 -27.98
C HIS A 55 -2.05 5.44 -26.55
N VAL A 56 -1.00 4.65 -26.32
CA VAL A 56 -0.73 4.05 -25.01
C VAL A 56 -0.32 5.12 -24.01
N ARG A 57 -0.94 5.07 -22.84
CA ARG A 57 -0.67 5.92 -21.67
C ARG A 57 -0.30 5.09 -20.44
N ARG A 58 -0.76 3.85 -20.38
CA ARG A 58 -0.57 2.97 -19.22
C ARG A 58 -0.11 1.59 -19.66
N LEU A 59 0.92 1.08 -19.00
CA LEU A 59 1.38 -0.30 -19.10
C LEU A 59 1.02 -1.03 -17.81
N GLU A 60 0.46 -2.22 -17.92
CA GLU A 60 0.12 -3.09 -16.79
C GLU A 60 0.77 -4.46 -17.02
N PHE A 61 1.85 -4.71 -16.29
CA PHE A 61 2.54 -5.99 -16.29
C PHE A 61 2.03 -6.86 -15.15
N GLN A 62 1.44 -8.00 -15.49
CA GLN A 62 1.01 -9.01 -14.54
C GLN A 62 2.06 -10.10 -14.46
N TYR A 63 2.82 -10.08 -13.37
CA TYR A 63 3.77 -11.13 -13.06
C TYR A 63 3.05 -12.26 -12.34
N VAL A 64 3.07 -13.46 -12.93
CA VAL A 64 2.64 -14.68 -12.27
C VAL A 64 3.89 -15.45 -11.89
N ALA A 65 4.16 -15.52 -10.59
CA ALA A 65 5.19 -16.38 -10.03
C ALA A 65 4.64 -17.79 -9.90
N ASP A 66 5.38 -18.74 -10.49
CA ASP A 66 5.14 -20.16 -10.38
C ASP A 66 6.43 -20.76 -9.81
N PRO A 67 6.54 -20.91 -8.47
CA PRO A 67 7.69 -21.51 -7.84
C PRO A 67 7.90 -22.93 -8.39
N GLU A 68 9.14 -23.24 -8.72
CA GLU A 68 9.50 -24.56 -9.21
C GLU A 68 9.41 -25.58 -8.05
N ASP A 69 8.80 -26.74 -8.28
CA ASP A 69 8.85 -27.88 -7.34
C ASP A 69 10.30 -28.41 -7.31
N VAL A 70 11.13 -27.84 -6.43
CA VAL A 70 12.50 -28.31 -6.20
C VAL A 70 12.52 -29.07 -4.88
N ASN A 71 13.08 -30.27 -4.85
CA ASN A 71 13.27 -30.99 -3.59
C ASN A 71 14.18 -30.17 -2.67
N ASP A 72 13.86 -30.07 -1.38
CA ASP A 72 14.61 -29.25 -0.41
C ASP A 72 16.11 -29.56 -0.36
N ASP A 73 16.51 -30.78 -0.72
CA ASP A 73 17.90 -31.24 -0.74
C ASP A 73 18.67 -30.91 -2.04
N GLU A 74 17.98 -30.42 -3.08
CA GLU A 74 18.58 -30.15 -4.39
C GLU A 74 18.73 -28.64 -4.65
N VAL A 75 19.97 -28.20 -4.91
CA VAL A 75 20.21 -26.83 -5.36
C VAL A 75 19.87 -26.74 -6.86
N PRO A 76 18.89 -25.91 -7.28
CA PRO A 76 18.52 -25.82 -8.68
C PRO A 76 19.71 -25.34 -9.54
N PRO A 77 19.84 -25.84 -10.79
CA PRO A 77 20.93 -25.44 -11.68
C PRO A 77 20.86 -23.95 -12.01
N LEU A 78 21.97 -23.39 -12.50
CA LEU A 78 21.99 -22.03 -13.02
C LEU A 78 21.12 -21.95 -14.29
N LEU A 79 20.35 -20.89 -14.43
CA LEU A 79 19.57 -20.62 -15.62
C LEU A 79 20.50 -20.35 -16.82
N GLU A 80 20.27 -21.07 -17.91
CA GLU A 80 21.09 -20.96 -19.13
C GLU A 80 20.73 -19.75 -20.00
N SER A 81 19.55 -19.17 -19.78
CA SER A 81 19.03 -18.07 -20.58
C SER A 81 18.24 -17.08 -19.73
N HIS A 82 17.98 -15.91 -20.32
CA HIS A 82 17.06 -14.93 -19.76
C HIS A 82 15.69 -15.54 -19.43
N ALA A 83 15.17 -15.19 -18.26
CA ALA A 83 13.89 -15.72 -17.78
C ALA A 83 12.70 -14.86 -18.26
N LEU A 84 12.89 -13.54 -18.39
CA LEU A 84 11.86 -12.64 -18.91
C LEU A 84 11.77 -12.75 -20.44
N LEU A 85 10.56 -12.94 -20.94
CA LEU A 85 10.30 -13.04 -22.37
C LEU A 85 10.73 -11.76 -23.12
N PRO A 86 11.28 -11.88 -24.34
CA PRO A 86 11.72 -10.73 -25.12
C PRO A 86 10.63 -9.68 -25.33
N ALA A 87 9.39 -10.10 -25.58
CA ALA A 87 8.27 -9.19 -25.77
C ALA A 87 7.91 -8.41 -24.50
N SER A 88 7.84 -9.07 -23.35
CA SER A 88 7.61 -8.41 -22.05
C SER A 88 8.74 -7.43 -21.73
N ARG A 89 9.99 -7.80 -22.04
CA ARG A 89 11.15 -6.91 -21.88
C ARG A 89 11.03 -5.66 -22.73
N GLU A 90 10.77 -5.78 -24.03
CA GLU A 90 10.65 -4.64 -24.96
C GLU A 90 9.52 -3.68 -24.53
N LEU A 91 8.39 -4.24 -24.08
CA LEU A 91 7.26 -3.48 -23.54
C LEU A 91 7.64 -2.73 -22.26
N LEU A 92 8.27 -3.40 -21.29
CA LEU A 92 8.68 -2.79 -20.03
C LEU A 92 9.72 -1.70 -20.22
N GLU A 93 10.64 -1.85 -21.17
CA GLU A 93 11.64 -0.83 -21.54
C GLU A 93 11.00 0.41 -22.20
N GLY A 94 9.75 0.31 -22.69
CA GLY A 94 8.97 1.43 -23.21
C GLY A 94 9.31 1.85 -24.63
N CYS A 95 10.02 1.02 -25.40
CA CYS A 95 10.52 1.35 -26.73
C CYS A 95 9.39 1.70 -27.72
N ALA A 96 8.26 1.02 -27.62
CA ALA A 96 7.10 1.19 -28.51
C ALA A 96 5.99 2.07 -27.91
N THR A 97 6.19 2.70 -26.74
CA THR A 97 5.13 3.41 -26.01
C THR A 97 5.59 4.80 -25.55
N PRO A 98 5.81 5.74 -26.50
CA PRO A 98 6.50 7.01 -26.23
C PRO A 98 5.78 7.95 -25.25
N LYS A 99 4.50 7.70 -25.00
CA LYS A 99 3.62 8.50 -24.13
C LYS A 99 3.08 7.72 -22.92
N ALA A 100 3.57 6.49 -22.68
CA ALA A 100 3.21 5.74 -21.49
C ALA A 100 3.97 6.27 -20.27
N ASP A 101 3.30 7.10 -19.47
CA ASP A 101 3.86 7.71 -18.27
C ASP A 101 3.49 6.93 -16.99
N VAL A 102 2.56 5.98 -17.09
CA VAL A 102 2.14 5.10 -15.98
C VAL A 102 2.55 3.66 -16.25
N LEU A 103 3.19 3.04 -15.26
CA LEU A 103 3.50 1.62 -15.25
C LEU A 103 3.00 0.98 -13.95
N SER A 104 2.23 -0.09 -14.10
CA SER A 104 1.76 -0.93 -13.00
C SER A 104 2.43 -2.30 -13.10
N LEU A 105 3.07 -2.74 -12.01
CA LEU A 105 3.66 -4.06 -11.85
C LEU A 105 2.85 -4.78 -10.78
N SER A 106 2.02 -5.75 -11.20
CA SER A 106 1.20 -6.54 -10.28
C SER A 106 1.74 -7.95 -10.17
N SER A 107 1.99 -8.40 -8.94
CA SER A 107 2.45 -9.76 -8.70
C SER A 107 1.31 -10.66 -8.22
N ARG A 108 1.25 -11.86 -8.78
CA ARG A 108 0.42 -12.97 -8.30
C ARG A 108 1.33 -14.14 -8.07
N PHE A 109 1.22 -14.77 -6.92
CA PHE A 109 2.01 -15.94 -6.60
C PHE A 109 1.13 -17.16 -6.44
N ASN A 110 1.44 -18.22 -7.17
CA ASN A 110 0.70 -19.48 -7.13
C ASN A 110 1.34 -20.45 -6.13
N PHE A 111 1.51 -20.04 -4.87
CA PHE A 111 2.04 -20.91 -3.81
C PHE A 111 1.05 -21.98 -3.33
N LEU A 112 -0.24 -21.84 -3.66
CA LEU A 112 -1.30 -22.73 -3.22
C LEU A 112 -1.71 -23.66 -4.36
N ARG A 113 -0.93 -24.72 -4.60
CA ARG A 113 -1.33 -25.80 -5.51
C ARG A 113 -2.26 -26.74 -4.73
N GLU A 114 -3.50 -26.91 -5.20
CA GLU A 114 -4.50 -27.80 -4.59
C GLU A 114 -3.92 -29.22 -4.40
N GLY A 115 -3.80 -29.66 -3.14
CA GLY A 115 -3.39 -31.03 -2.81
C GLY A 115 -2.46 -31.16 -1.61
N ARG A 116 -1.86 -30.08 -1.13
CA ARG A 116 -1.01 -30.11 0.06
C ARG A 116 -1.73 -29.44 1.24
N HIS A 117 -2.32 -30.28 2.08
CA HIS A 117 -3.11 -29.86 3.24
C HIS A 117 -2.28 -29.31 4.43
N ASN A 118 -0.97 -29.09 4.26
CA ASN A 118 -0.06 -28.51 5.26
C ASN A 118 0.77 -27.31 4.74
N ASP A 119 0.53 -26.81 3.52
CA ASP A 119 1.39 -25.81 2.85
C ASP A 119 1.11 -24.35 3.26
N SER A 120 0.90 -24.10 4.54
CA SER A 120 1.11 -22.75 5.07
C SER A 120 2.60 -22.40 5.10
N ASP A 121 3.48 -23.40 5.16
CA ASP A 121 4.91 -23.24 5.44
C ASP A 121 5.73 -22.65 4.26
N ASP A 122 5.33 -22.90 3.00
CA ASP A 122 6.12 -22.49 1.82
C ASP A 122 6.21 -20.95 1.63
N LEU A 123 5.20 -20.22 2.10
CA LEU A 123 5.15 -18.75 2.00
C LEU A 123 5.81 -18.05 3.19
N SER A 124 5.67 -18.61 4.39
CA SER A 124 6.41 -18.12 5.56
C SER A 124 7.90 -18.32 5.34
N ASP A 125 8.33 -19.45 4.78
CA ASP A 125 9.73 -19.75 4.49
C ASP A 125 10.42 -18.68 3.63
N LEU A 126 9.73 -18.08 2.65
CA LEU A 126 10.31 -17.03 1.80
C LEU A 126 10.59 -15.71 2.52
N LEU A 127 9.88 -15.44 3.61
CA LEU A 127 10.03 -14.20 4.38
C LEU A 127 10.58 -14.46 5.79
N ARG A 128 10.74 -15.73 6.19
CA ARG A 128 11.24 -16.14 7.50
C ARG A 128 12.67 -15.66 7.71
N ASP A 129 13.51 -15.82 6.71
CA ASP A 129 14.93 -15.49 6.80
C ASP A 129 15.27 -14.15 6.12
N THR A 130 16.22 -13.43 6.72
CA THR A 130 16.77 -12.22 6.11
C THR A 130 17.71 -12.61 4.97
N GLU A 131 17.28 -12.45 3.73
CA GLU A 131 18.14 -12.71 2.56
C GLU A 131 19.33 -11.74 2.50
N HIS A 132 20.55 -12.27 2.53
CA HIS A 132 21.75 -11.50 2.24
C HIS A 132 21.82 -11.17 0.72
N PRO A 133 22.40 -10.04 0.27
CA PRO A 133 22.48 -9.70 -1.15
C PRO A 133 23.06 -10.80 -2.07
N ILE A 134 23.99 -11.62 -1.56
CA ILE A 134 24.56 -12.76 -2.30
C ILE A 134 23.50 -13.85 -2.50
N GLU A 135 22.68 -14.13 -1.49
CA GLU A 135 21.60 -15.13 -1.57
C GLU A 135 20.51 -14.66 -2.52
N THR A 136 20.12 -13.38 -2.46
CA THR A 136 19.22 -12.76 -3.44
C THR A 136 19.74 -12.95 -4.87
N MET A 137 21.02 -12.65 -5.12
CA MET A 137 21.62 -12.81 -6.45
C MET A 137 21.69 -14.28 -6.89
N ASN A 138 22.02 -15.20 -5.98
CA ASN A 138 22.04 -16.64 -6.25
C ASN A 138 20.63 -17.15 -6.59
N ALA A 139 19.62 -16.73 -5.85
CA ALA A 139 18.23 -17.09 -6.08
C ALA A 139 17.75 -16.60 -7.46
N GLU A 140 18.10 -15.36 -7.83
CA GLU A 140 17.82 -14.80 -9.16
C GLU A 140 18.55 -15.50 -10.31
N GLN A 141 19.63 -16.24 -10.05
CA GLN A 141 20.35 -17.00 -11.06
C GLN A 141 19.86 -18.44 -11.22
N ARG A 142 19.10 -18.96 -10.24
CA ARG A 142 18.69 -20.37 -10.17
C ARG A 142 17.20 -20.55 -10.35
N TYR A 143 16.40 -19.73 -9.67
CA TYR A 143 14.94 -19.84 -9.73
C TYR A 143 14.38 -18.95 -10.82
N ARG A 144 13.66 -19.54 -11.79
CA ARG A 144 13.11 -18.80 -12.93
C ARG A 144 12.20 -17.66 -12.48
N TRP A 145 11.38 -17.89 -11.47
CA TRP A 145 10.45 -16.88 -10.95
C TRP A 145 11.21 -15.66 -10.38
N ARG A 146 12.27 -15.86 -9.58
CA ARG A 146 13.15 -14.77 -9.07
C ARG A 146 13.83 -14.02 -10.22
N ALA A 147 14.32 -14.76 -11.21
CA ALA A 147 14.98 -14.20 -12.38
C ALA A 147 14.04 -13.28 -13.18
N VAL A 148 12.79 -13.70 -13.44
CA VAL A 148 11.77 -12.89 -14.13
C VAL A 148 11.54 -11.59 -13.38
N LEU A 149 11.37 -11.64 -12.05
CA LEU A 149 11.11 -10.46 -11.23
C LEU A 149 12.27 -9.45 -11.31
N ASN A 150 13.51 -9.91 -11.14
CA ASN A 150 14.70 -9.09 -11.27
C ASN A 150 14.83 -8.47 -12.68
N GLU A 151 14.67 -9.29 -13.73
CA GLU A 151 14.74 -8.83 -15.11
C GLU A 151 13.63 -7.82 -15.45
N ALA A 152 12.42 -8.00 -14.90
CA ALA A 152 11.31 -7.07 -15.06
C ALA A 152 11.65 -5.70 -14.46
N TYR A 153 12.12 -5.64 -13.22
CA TYR A 153 12.55 -4.38 -12.60
C TYR A 153 13.72 -3.72 -13.34
N ARG A 154 14.67 -4.51 -13.85
CA ARG A 154 15.78 -3.99 -14.69
C ARG A 154 15.28 -3.44 -16.02
N ALA A 155 14.30 -4.07 -16.67
CA ALA A 155 13.69 -3.57 -17.90
C ALA A 155 12.92 -2.27 -17.63
N THR A 156 12.07 -2.25 -16.59
CA THR A 156 11.35 -1.07 -16.11
C THR A 156 12.28 0.11 -15.81
N ALA A 157 13.44 -0.13 -15.19
CA ALA A 157 14.42 0.91 -14.90
C ALA A 157 14.93 1.65 -16.15
N LYS A 158 14.95 0.98 -17.32
CA LYS A 158 15.35 1.59 -18.60
C LYS A 158 14.26 2.47 -19.21
N ASN A 159 13.01 2.36 -18.74
CA ASN A 159 11.91 3.14 -19.27
C ASN A 159 11.89 4.56 -18.71
N PHE A 160 12.43 5.50 -19.48
CA PHE A 160 12.59 6.90 -19.09
C PHE A 160 11.29 7.73 -19.16
N LYS A 161 10.22 7.17 -19.75
CA LYS A 161 8.92 7.83 -19.89
C LYS A 161 8.06 7.73 -18.63
N VAL A 162 8.24 6.67 -17.85
CA VAL A 162 7.49 6.44 -16.62
C VAL A 162 7.74 7.57 -15.62
N ARG A 163 6.63 8.09 -15.09
CA ARG A 163 6.54 9.10 -14.02
C ARG A 163 5.64 8.63 -12.88
N LYS A 164 4.74 7.68 -13.13
CA LYS A 164 3.88 7.06 -12.12
C LYS A 164 4.16 5.56 -12.07
N LEU A 165 4.50 5.07 -10.90
CA LEU A 165 4.80 3.65 -10.68
C LEU A 165 3.82 3.07 -9.67
N GLU A 166 3.16 1.98 -10.04
CA GLU A 166 2.32 1.21 -9.13
C GLU A 166 2.97 -0.16 -8.94
N LEU A 167 3.38 -0.48 -7.72
CA LEU A 167 3.90 -1.78 -7.31
C LEU A 167 2.79 -2.47 -6.52
N LEU A 168 2.04 -3.33 -7.18
CA LEU A 168 0.84 -3.96 -6.63
C LEU A 168 1.14 -5.39 -6.19
N ASN A 169 0.73 -5.73 -4.96
CA ASN A 169 0.96 -7.04 -4.34
C ASN A 169 2.45 -7.42 -4.33
N MET A 170 3.30 -6.44 -4.02
CA MET A 170 4.74 -6.61 -3.93
C MET A 170 5.08 -7.49 -2.73
N MET A 171 5.93 -8.50 -2.93
CA MET A 171 6.53 -9.22 -1.80
C MET A 171 7.66 -8.40 -1.17
N ALA A 172 7.73 -8.44 0.15
CA ALA A 172 8.70 -7.71 0.95
C ALA A 172 10.03 -8.46 1.08
N PHE A 173 10.69 -8.73 -0.05
CA PHE A 173 12.05 -9.27 -0.06
C PHE A 173 12.95 -8.47 -1.01
N ALA A 174 14.26 -8.67 -0.88
CA ALA A 174 15.24 -7.99 -1.70
C ALA A 174 15.26 -8.51 -3.15
N VAL A 175 15.40 -7.57 -4.09
CA VAL A 175 15.68 -7.83 -5.50
C VAL A 175 16.93 -7.04 -5.88
N SER A 176 17.91 -7.68 -6.53
CA SER A 176 19.19 -7.03 -6.87
C SER A 176 19.01 -5.81 -7.76
N ALA A 177 17.97 -5.80 -8.61
CA ALA A 177 17.57 -4.67 -9.44
C ALA A 177 17.41 -3.36 -8.63
N PHE A 178 16.91 -3.42 -7.40
CA PHE A 178 16.66 -2.23 -6.57
C PHE A 178 17.94 -1.47 -6.23
N TYR A 179 19.06 -2.17 -6.15
CA TYR A 179 20.36 -1.60 -5.83
C TYR A 179 21.10 -1.06 -7.06
N THR A 180 20.54 -1.23 -8.26
CA THR A 180 21.16 -0.72 -9.48
C THR A 180 21.00 0.80 -9.61
N ARG A 181 22.00 1.45 -10.22
CA ARG A 181 21.95 2.89 -10.52
C ARG A 181 20.73 3.26 -11.37
N ARG A 182 20.42 2.46 -12.40
CA ARG A 182 19.29 2.73 -13.30
C ARG A 182 17.94 2.70 -12.56
N PHE A 183 17.78 1.80 -11.60
CA PHE A 183 16.58 1.78 -10.77
C PHE A 183 16.48 3.03 -9.91
N GLY A 184 17.60 3.48 -9.30
CA GLY A 184 17.64 4.77 -8.61
C GLY A 184 17.28 5.96 -9.51
N GLU A 185 17.75 5.98 -10.75
CA GLU A 185 17.38 6.99 -11.76
C GLU A 185 15.89 6.92 -12.15
N LEU A 186 15.26 5.73 -12.09
CA LEU A 186 13.81 5.59 -12.22
C LEU A 186 13.09 6.20 -11.03
N LEU A 187 13.49 5.86 -9.81
CA LEU A 187 12.84 6.39 -8.61
C LEU A 187 12.92 7.91 -8.53
N GLY A 188 14.08 8.48 -8.91
CA GLY A 188 14.29 9.93 -8.88
C GLY A 188 13.43 10.75 -9.84
N ARG A 189 12.82 10.14 -10.85
CA ARG A 189 11.92 10.82 -11.80
C ARG A 189 10.44 10.62 -11.50
N LEU A 190 10.09 9.76 -10.53
CA LEU A 190 8.70 9.50 -10.20
C LEU A 190 8.06 10.71 -9.53
N THR A 191 6.86 11.05 -9.97
CA THR A 191 5.99 12.05 -9.33
C THR A 191 4.87 11.40 -8.52
N SER A 192 4.57 10.12 -8.79
CA SER A 192 3.52 9.36 -8.11
C SER A 192 3.98 7.92 -7.89
N ALA A 193 3.76 7.38 -6.70
CA ALA A 193 4.02 5.99 -6.39
C ALA A 193 2.87 5.40 -5.58
N THR A 194 2.44 4.21 -5.95
CA THR A 194 1.55 3.37 -5.14
C THR A 194 2.27 2.06 -4.88
N ILE A 195 2.39 1.68 -3.61
CA ILE A 195 3.06 0.43 -3.20
C ILE A 195 2.08 -0.32 -2.32
N THR A 196 1.66 -1.51 -2.75
CA THR A 196 0.85 -2.41 -1.94
C THR A 196 1.60 -3.70 -1.73
N PHE A 197 1.68 -4.14 -0.48
CA PHE A 197 2.36 -5.38 -0.14
C PHE A 197 1.42 -6.58 -0.27
N TYR A 198 1.98 -7.71 -0.65
CA TYR A 198 1.28 -8.99 -0.65
C TYR A 198 0.94 -9.40 0.79
N SER A 199 -0.31 -9.81 1.02
CA SER A 199 -0.72 -10.42 2.28
C SER A 199 -0.66 -11.94 2.15
N PRO A 200 0.18 -12.63 2.93
CA PRO A 200 0.29 -14.08 2.85
C PRO A 200 -0.89 -14.85 3.48
N GLY A 201 -1.94 -14.15 3.93
CA GLY A 201 -3.15 -14.74 4.50
C GLY A 201 -3.05 -15.02 5.99
N PHE A 202 -4.20 -15.14 6.65
CA PHE A 202 -4.35 -15.24 8.12
C PHE A 202 -3.76 -16.52 8.74
N PHE A 203 -3.45 -17.55 7.95
CA PHE A 203 -3.03 -18.87 8.45
C PHE A 203 -1.58 -18.92 8.96
N LEU A 204 -0.83 -17.83 8.87
CA LEU A 204 0.56 -17.73 9.34
C LEU A 204 0.71 -17.15 10.75
N ALA A 205 -0.39 -16.84 11.44
CA ALA A 205 -0.40 -16.12 12.72
C ALA A 205 0.42 -16.79 13.85
N ASP A 206 0.64 -18.11 13.78
CA ASP A 206 1.34 -18.83 14.84
C ASP A 206 2.87 -18.67 14.82
N GLU A 207 3.47 -18.13 13.74
CA GLU A 207 4.95 -18.09 13.54
C GLU A 207 5.54 -16.68 13.32
N LEU A 208 4.79 -15.61 13.62
CA LEU A 208 5.03 -14.24 13.11
C LEU A 208 6.19 -13.41 13.72
N ASP A 209 7.36 -14.02 13.86
CA ASP A 209 8.59 -13.30 13.58
C ASP A 209 8.92 -13.54 12.09
N ILE A 210 8.64 -12.56 11.23
CA ILE A 210 9.04 -12.58 9.81
C ILE A 210 10.22 -11.61 9.60
N PRO A 211 11.45 -11.96 10.05
CA PRO A 211 12.64 -11.12 9.93
C PRO A 211 12.86 -10.55 8.53
N GLY A 212 12.61 -11.34 7.47
CA GLY A 212 12.76 -10.89 6.09
C GLY A 212 11.85 -9.71 5.75
N TYR A 213 10.57 -9.77 6.16
CA TYR A 213 9.63 -8.65 6.02
C TYR A 213 10.13 -7.43 6.80
N ARG A 214 10.51 -7.62 8.07
CA ARG A 214 10.96 -6.51 8.94
C ARG A 214 12.19 -5.80 8.38
N GLU A 215 13.19 -6.57 7.97
CA GLU A 215 14.40 -6.05 7.35
C GLU A 215 14.07 -5.30 6.06
N PHE A 216 13.22 -5.88 5.21
CA PHE A 216 12.83 -5.25 3.95
C PHE A 216 12.15 -3.90 4.18
N ILE A 217 11.14 -3.84 5.06
CA ILE A 217 10.44 -2.59 5.39
C ILE A 217 11.41 -1.57 5.98
N SER A 218 12.27 -1.99 6.91
CA SER A 218 13.26 -1.11 7.56
C SER A 218 14.28 -0.54 6.58
N ARG A 219 14.51 -1.19 5.43
CA ARG A 219 15.42 -0.76 4.36
C ARG A 219 14.77 0.03 3.22
N MET A 220 13.45 0.17 3.22
CA MET A 220 12.76 1.01 2.24
C MET A 220 13.23 2.47 2.18
N PRO A 221 13.60 3.13 3.30
CA PRO A 221 14.17 4.48 3.23
C PRO A 221 15.38 4.57 2.29
N GLU A 222 16.33 3.64 2.40
CA GLU A 222 17.58 3.63 1.64
C GLU A 222 17.36 3.16 0.20
N VAL A 223 16.49 2.17 0.01
CA VAL A 223 16.28 1.53 -1.28
C VAL A 223 15.35 2.36 -2.17
N PHE A 224 14.29 2.92 -1.59
CA PHE A 224 13.23 3.62 -2.31
C PHE A 224 13.21 5.13 -2.01
N PHE A 225 12.86 5.51 -0.78
CA PHE A 225 12.35 6.85 -0.49
C PHE A 225 13.41 7.96 -0.53
N SER A 226 14.66 7.64 -0.16
CA SER A 226 15.79 8.58 -0.28
C SER A 226 16.09 8.98 -1.73
N ARG A 227 15.66 8.18 -2.71
CA ARG A 227 15.90 8.42 -4.14
C ARG A 227 14.74 9.13 -4.83
N MET A 228 13.52 9.04 -4.29
CA MET A 228 12.27 9.58 -4.84
C MET A 228 12.09 11.09 -4.58
N HIS A 229 13.05 11.90 -4.98
CA HIS A 229 13.10 13.33 -4.66
C HIS A 229 12.08 14.21 -5.42
N GLN A 230 11.46 13.71 -6.49
CA GLN A 230 10.41 14.41 -7.28
C GLN A 230 8.99 13.97 -6.92
N LEU A 231 8.84 13.10 -5.93
CA LEU A 231 7.56 12.46 -5.62
C LEU A 231 6.60 13.44 -4.95
N THR A 232 5.41 13.63 -5.54
CA THR A 232 4.35 14.49 -4.98
C THR A 232 3.20 13.68 -4.37
N TYR A 233 3.03 12.43 -4.80
CA TYR A 233 1.99 11.52 -4.30
C TYR A 233 2.60 10.17 -3.92
N LEU A 234 2.29 9.71 -2.70
CA LEU A 234 2.62 8.37 -2.22
C LEU A 234 1.36 7.70 -1.63
N GLU A 235 1.09 6.48 -2.09
CA GLU A 235 0.20 5.54 -1.41
C GLU A 235 1.00 4.32 -0.97
N LEU A 236 0.85 3.94 0.31
CA LEU A 236 1.51 2.79 0.90
C LEU A 236 0.48 1.94 1.65
N THR A 237 0.30 0.70 1.20
CA THR A 237 -0.63 -0.26 1.78
C THR A 237 0.13 -1.41 2.42
N ALA A 238 0.10 -1.46 3.75
CA ALA A 238 0.59 -2.60 4.51
C ALA A 238 -0.37 -3.80 4.37
N PRO A 239 0.09 -5.05 4.46
CA PRO A 239 -0.80 -6.18 4.60
C PRO A 239 -1.50 -6.15 5.96
N TRP A 240 -2.76 -6.62 6.00
CA TRP A 240 -3.47 -6.79 7.27
C TRP A 240 -2.72 -7.77 8.19
N GLY A 241 -2.44 -7.37 9.43
CA GLY A 241 -1.63 -8.14 10.39
C GLY A 241 -0.13 -7.86 10.33
N PHE A 242 0.35 -7.14 9.31
CA PHE A 242 1.78 -6.83 9.10
C PHE A 242 1.98 -5.32 8.96
N PRO A 243 1.89 -4.57 10.07
CA PRO A 243 2.00 -3.12 10.00
C PRO A 243 3.35 -2.63 9.47
N LEU A 244 3.39 -1.39 8.99
CA LEU A 244 4.63 -0.70 8.60
C LEU A 244 5.51 -0.28 9.79
N ASP A 245 5.03 -0.50 11.01
CA ASP A 245 5.69 -0.12 12.26
C ASP A 245 5.35 -1.16 13.33
N GLY A 246 6.26 -1.40 14.26
CA GLY A 246 6.01 -2.24 15.43
C GLY A 246 6.79 -1.71 16.63
N ARG A 247 6.41 -2.05 17.86
CA ARG A 247 7.19 -1.69 19.06
C ARG A 247 7.80 -2.93 19.72
N GLU A 248 8.92 -2.68 20.38
CA GLU A 248 9.85 -3.55 21.12
C GLU A 248 9.42 -4.99 21.48
N PRO A 249 10.39 -5.93 21.56
CA PRO A 249 11.84 -5.70 21.41
C PRO A 249 12.34 -5.71 19.95
N ASP A 250 11.58 -6.23 19.00
CA ASP A 250 12.01 -6.46 17.60
C ASP A 250 11.20 -5.62 16.59
N ALA A 251 11.02 -4.34 16.94
CA ALA A 251 10.22 -3.34 16.24
C ALA A 251 10.59 -3.17 14.75
N ILE A 252 9.61 -3.28 13.85
CA ILE A 252 9.73 -2.81 12.46
C ILE A 252 9.95 -1.31 12.51
N ILE A 253 11.01 -0.80 11.89
CA ILE A 253 11.22 0.64 11.90
C ILE A 253 10.37 1.30 10.82
N PHE A 254 9.51 2.24 11.22
CA PHE A 254 8.65 2.97 10.29
C PHE A 254 9.44 3.52 9.08
N PRO A 255 9.02 3.21 7.84
CA PRO A 255 9.87 3.40 6.67
C PRO A 255 9.87 4.84 6.14
N LEU A 256 8.97 5.70 6.58
CA LEU A 256 8.96 7.12 6.19
C LEU A 256 9.78 7.95 7.18
N ARG A 257 10.96 8.40 6.73
CA ARG A 257 11.91 9.17 7.56
C ARG A 257 11.75 10.68 7.36
N PRO A 258 11.93 11.49 8.41
CA PRO A 258 12.07 12.94 8.25
C PRO A 258 13.15 13.27 7.20
N GLY A 259 12.83 14.16 6.26
CA GLY A 259 13.75 14.59 5.19
C GLY A 259 13.80 13.69 3.94
N SER A 260 13.14 12.53 3.94
CA SER A 260 12.87 11.79 2.69
C SER A 260 11.65 12.37 1.97
N LEU A 261 11.55 12.23 0.64
CA LEU A 261 10.39 12.70 -0.15
C LEU A 261 10.10 14.23 -0.04
N PRO A 262 11.08 15.11 -0.29
CA PRO A 262 11.00 16.54 0.02
C PRO A 262 9.89 17.32 -0.71
N LEU A 263 9.35 16.79 -1.81
CA LEU A 263 8.26 17.43 -2.58
C LEU A 263 6.89 16.78 -2.34
N LEU A 264 6.77 15.90 -1.33
CA LEU A 264 5.54 15.16 -1.08
C LEU A 264 4.40 16.11 -0.71
N GLN A 265 3.29 16.01 -1.46
CA GLN A 265 2.08 16.82 -1.30
C GLN A 265 0.89 16.00 -0.82
N SER A 266 0.86 14.71 -1.12
CA SER A 266 -0.23 13.81 -0.75
C SER A 266 0.32 12.48 -0.26
N LEU A 267 -0.07 12.11 0.95
CA LEU A 267 0.26 10.82 1.56
C LEU A 267 -1.05 10.06 1.83
N LYS A 268 -1.13 8.84 1.32
CA LYS A 268 -2.18 7.87 1.68
C LYS A 268 -1.53 6.65 2.34
N LEU A 269 -1.93 6.36 3.57
CA LEU A 269 -1.49 5.19 4.30
C LEU A 269 -2.69 4.27 4.53
N ASN A 270 -2.51 2.99 4.21
CA ASN A 270 -3.52 1.97 4.44
C ASN A 270 -2.98 0.91 5.41
N HIS A 271 -3.79 0.50 6.39
CA HIS A 271 -3.47 -0.55 7.38
C HIS A 271 -2.18 -0.28 8.19
N SER A 272 -1.99 0.95 8.69
CA SER A 272 -0.79 1.35 9.44
C SER A 272 -1.13 1.84 10.85
N PHE A 273 -0.16 1.77 11.77
CA PHE A 273 -0.30 2.39 13.08
C PHE A 273 -0.13 3.91 13.03
N THR A 274 -0.87 4.62 13.88
CA THR A 274 -0.47 5.97 14.28
C THR A 274 0.69 5.87 15.25
N CYS A 275 1.81 6.51 14.90
CA CYS A 275 3.03 6.47 15.69
C CYS A 275 3.74 7.82 15.72
N THR A 276 4.73 7.95 16.61
CA THR A 276 5.51 9.18 16.77
C THR A 276 6.34 9.48 15.52
N GLU A 277 6.81 8.44 14.83
CA GLU A 277 7.60 8.51 13.60
C GLU A 277 6.77 9.12 12.46
N LEU A 278 5.50 8.73 12.32
CA LEU A 278 4.57 9.34 11.37
C LEU A 278 4.34 10.81 11.70
N VAL A 279 4.18 11.18 12.97
CA VAL A 279 4.04 12.58 13.39
C VAL A 279 5.30 13.38 13.03
N GLN A 280 6.49 12.85 13.30
CA GLN A 280 7.76 13.49 12.92
C GLN A 280 7.88 13.65 11.41
N PHE A 281 7.46 12.64 10.63
CA PHE A 281 7.42 12.71 9.18
C PHE A 281 6.49 13.83 8.70
N ILE A 282 5.28 13.93 9.24
CA ILE A 282 4.31 14.99 8.90
C ILE A 282 4.88 16.36 9.27
N ALA A 283 5.51 16.49 10.46
CA ALA A 283 6.13 17.73 10.89
C ALA A 283 7.26 18.19 9.94
N ALA A 284 8.09 17.26 9.47
CA ALA A 284 9.14 17.54 8.50
C ALA A 284 8.60 17.99 7.12
N HIS A 285 7.33 17.68 6.81
CA HIS A 285 6.65 18.03 5.57
C HIS A 285 5.52 19.05 5.78
N ALA A 286 5.54 19.79 6.89
CA ALA A 286 4.47 20.73 7.25
C ALA A 286 4.17 21.77 6.15
N GLU A 287 5.20 22.16 5.39
CA GLU A 287 5.14 23.15 4.31
C GLU A 287 4.73 22.58 2.94
N THR A 288 4.80 21.26 2.75
CA THR A 288 4.54 20.63 1.44
C THR A 288 3.33 19.70 1.46
N LEU A 289 3.11 18.98 2.57
CA LEU A 289 2.07 17.96 2.68
C LEU A 289 0.69 18.62 2.80
N SER A 290 -0.03 18.62 1.68
CA SER A 290 -1.35 19.23 1.55
C SER A 290 -2.51 18.28 1.83
N SER A 291 -2.29 16.98 1.67
CA SER A 291 -3.31 15.94 1.84
C SER A 291 -2.76 14.75 2.62
N LEU A 292 -3.48 14.33 3.65
CA LEU A 292 -3.24 13.12 4.42
C LEU A 292 -4.50 12.26 4.45
N THR A 293 -4.41 11.03 3.95
CA THR A 293 -5.49 10.05 4.00
C THR A 293 -5.02 8.82 4.78
N LEU A 294 -5.77 8.45 5.81
CA LEU A 294 -5.51 7.28 6.64
C LEU A 294 -6.69 6.31 6.46
N VAL A 295 -6.46 5.18 5.80
CA VAL A 295 -7.48 4.14 5.57
C VAL A 295 -7.19 2.94 6.44
N ASP A 296 -8.13 2.54 7.28
CA ASP A 296 -7.98 1.42 8.21
C ASP A 296 -6.70 1.48 9.05
N CYS A 297 -6.21 2.70 9.31
CA CYS A 297 -5.16 2.96 10.26
C CYS A 297 -5.69 2.85 11.69
N VAL A 298 -4.82 2.52 12.63
CA VAL A 298 -5.20 2.18 14.01
C VAL A 298 -4.22 2.76 15.01
N SER A 299 -4.66 2.97 16.24
CA SER A 299 -3.78 3.30 17.36
C SER A 299 -3.50 2.05 18.19
N ASP A 300 -2.30 1.97 18.77
CA ASP A 300 -1.86 0.82 19.56
C ASP A 300 -2.39 0.87 21.01
N TYR A 301 -2.72 -0.30 21.56
CA TYR A 301 -2.86 -0.50 23.00
C TYR A 301 -2.06 -1.72 23.44
N LYS A 302 -1.36 -1.62 24.58
CA LYS A 302 -0.63 -2.76 25.14
C LYS A 302 -1.58 -3.72 25.82
N ASP A 303 -1.32 -5.00 25.55
CA ASP A 303 -2.21 -6.10 25.86
C ASP A 303 -2.53 -6.26 27.36
N ALA A 304 -3.76 -6.71 27.62
CA ALA A 304 -4.40 -6.88 28.92
C ALA A 304 -4.02 -8.20 29.63
N ALA A 305 -2.97 -8.87 29.17
CA ALA A 305 -2.53 -10.22 29.58
C ALA A 305 -2.14 -10.34 31.07
N LYS A 306 -2.24 -9.27 31.87
CA LYS A 306 -2.07 -9.27 33.33
C LYS A 306 -3.28 -8.67 34.03
N GLN A 307 -4.46 -9.29 33.92
CA GLN A 307 -5.67 -9.00 34.74
C GLN A 307 -5.94 -7.51 35.02
N GLY A 308 -5.66 -6.63 34.06
CA GLY A 308 -5.66 -5.19 34.24
C GLY A 308 -6.07 -4.50 32.95
N TYR A 309 -6.63 -3.30 33.06
CA TYR A 309 -7.07 -2.50 31.92
C TYR A 309 -5.92 -2.32 30.90
N PRO A 310 -6.18 -2.48 29.60
CA PRO A 310 -5.15 -2.28 28.57
C PRO A 310 -4.51 -0.90 28.72
N LYS A 311 -3.18 -0.87 28.73
CA LYS A 311 -2.43 0.39 28.88
C LYS A 311 -2.16 0.96 27.50
N LEU A 312 -2.79 2.09 27.20
CA LEU A 312 -2.56 2.82 25.96
C LEU A 312 -1.09 3.24 25.88
N SER A 313 -0.46 2.94 24.76
CA SER A 313 0.90 3.39 24.42
C SER A 313 0.84 4.66 23.58
N GLU A 314 -0.12 4.75 22.67
CA GLU A 314 -0.43 5.90 21.82
C GLU A 314 -1.96 6.03 21.71
N THR A 315 -2.48 7.25 21.62
CA THR A 315 -3.91 7.49 21.38
C THR A 315 -4.11 8.35 20.15
N TRP A 316 -5.28 8.23 19.53
CA TRP A 316 -5.68 9.11 18.44
C TRP A 316 -5.72 10.58 18.89
N ALA A 317 -6.22 10.85 20.10
CA ALA A 317 -6.19 12.18 20.70
C ALA A 317 -4.76 12.75 20.74
N PHE A 318 -3.78 11.96 21.18
CA PHE A 318 -2.39 12.39 21.25
C PHE A 318 -1.79 12.63 19.86
N PHE A 319 -2.06 11.73 18.91
CA PHE A 319 -1.65 11.89 17.51
C PHE A 319 -2.19 13.20 16.90
N PHE A 320 -3.48 13.49 17.03
CA PHE A 320 -4.09 14.72 16.52
C PHE A 320 -3.58 15.97 17.25
N PHE A 321 -3.42 15.88 18.57
CA PHE A 321 -2.88 16.97 19.38
C PHE A 321 -1.46 17.36 18.92
N GLN A 322 -0.59 16.37 18.68
CA GLN A 322 0.77 16.64 18.21
C GLN A 322 0.78 17.33 16.85
N ILE A 323 -0.03 16.85 15.89
CA ILE A 323 -0.16 17.50 14.57
C ILE A 323 -0.68 18.93 14.70
N THR A 324 -1.70 19.13 15.54
CA THR A 324 -2.27 20.45 15.80
C THR A 324 -1.24 21.41 16.42
N THR A 325 -0.32 20.89 17.24
CA THR A 325 0.67 21.71 17.97
C THR A 325 1.66 22.40 17.03
N PHE A 326 2.17 21.70 16.00
CA PHE A 326 3.09 22.33 15.03
C PHE A 326 2.39 23.02 13.86
N ARG A 327 1.05 22.95 13.78
CA ARG A 327 0.19 23.71 12.86
C ARG A 327 0.64 23.67 11.38
N PRO A 328 0.60 22.50 10.71
CA PRO A 328 1.09 22.38 9.33
C PRO A 328 0.33 23.32 8.38
N PRO A 329 0.96 24.35 7.79
CA PRO A 329 0.26 25.38 7.03
C PRO A 329 -0.21 24.90 5.64
N ALA A 330 0.41 23.86 5.09
CA ALA A 330 0.05 23.30 3.79
C ALA A 330 -1.12 22.32 3.86
N LEU A 331 -1.37 21.70 5.03
CA LEU A 331 -2.38 20.65 5.19
C LEU A 331 -3.79 21.24 5.06
N VAL A 332 -4.45 20.92 3.94
CA VAL A 332 -5.80 21.39 3.58
C VAL A 332 -6.81 20.25 3.46
N ASN A 333 -6.33 19.01 3.40
CA ASN A 333 -7.17 17.82 3.37
C ASN A 333 -6.67 16.78 4.37
N LEU A 334 -7.57 16.33 5.24
CA LEU A 334 -7.35 15.22 6.15
C LEU A 334 -8.56 14.30 6.07
N SER A 335 -8.32 13.04 5.71
CA SER A 335 -9.35 12.00 5.68
C SER A 335 -8.95 10.81 6.53
N ILE A 336 -9.93 10.28 7.25
CA ILE A 336 -9.81 9.06 8.04
C ILE A 336 -10.99 8.20 7.65
N GLU A 337 -10.68 7.06 7.05
CA GLU A 337 -11.59 6.16 6.36
C GLU A 337 -11.42 4.75 6.92
N TYR A 338 -12.50 4.00 6.94
CA TYR A 338 -12.52 2.61 7.32
C TYR A 338 -13.38 1.87 6.31
N GLU A 339 -12.86 0.77 5.75
CA GLU A 339 -13.59 -0.02 4.76
C GLU A 339 -14.68 -0.88 5.40
N ASP A 340 -14.58 -1.13 6.71
CA ASP A 340 -15.48 -1.96 7.49
C ASP A 340 -16.18 -1.16 8.61
N ASP A 341 -17.51 -1.26 8.65
CA ASP A 341 -18.38 -0.65 9.68
C ASP A 341 -18.22 -1.33 11.06
N ALA A 342 -17.51 -2.46 11.13
CA ALA A 342 -17.26 -3.25 12.35
C ALA A 342 -16.61 -2.47 13.50
N ILE A 343 -16.07 -1.27 13.26
CA ILE A 343 -15.57 -0.39 14.32
C ILE A 343 -16.70 0.03 15.27
N THR A 344 -17.93 0.07 14.76
CA THR A 344 -19.14 0.38 15.51
C THR A 344 -20.00 -0.84 15.79
N GLU A 345 -19.59 -2.06 15.40
CA GLU A 345 -20.38 -3.26 15.64
C GLU A 345 -20.61 -3.47 17.15
N ILE A 346 -21.90 -3.39 17.49
CA ILE A 346 -22.45 -3.72 18.79
C ILE A 346 -22.88 -5.18 18.65
N TYR A 347 -22.21 -6.12 19.33
CA TYR A 347 -22.59 -7.54 19.31
C TYR A 347 -24.10 -7.71 19.56
N ASN A 348 -24.74 -8.64 18.83
CA ASN A 348 -26.14 -9.00 19.03
C ASN A 348 -26.37 -9.56 20.45
N GLU A 349 -27.54 -9.24 21.01
CA GLU A 349 -27.93 -9.55 22.41
C GLU A 349 -27.96 -11.06 22.75
N GLU A 350 -27.92 -11.95 21.75
CA GLU A 350 -28.21 -13.39 21.92
C GLU A 350 -26.99 -14.24 22.33
N ASP A 351 -25.74 -13.75 22.26
CA ASP A 351 -24.54 -14.59 22.44
C ASP A 351 -23.86 -14.53 23.82
N MET A 352 -24.37 -13.79 24.82
CA MET A 352 -23.54 -13.43 25.99
C MET A 352 -24.21 -13.60 27.37
N LEU A 353 -23.96 -14.74 28.02
CA LEU A 353 -24.24 -15.02 29.42
C LEU A 353 -23.10 -14.53 30.37
N GLY A 354 -23.42 -13.63 31.31
CA GLY A 354 -23.07 -13.82 32.72
C GLY A 354 -21.89 -13.09 33.42
N SER A 355 -21.09 -12.22 32.79
CA SER A 355 -19.96 -11.54 33.50
C SER A 355 -20.13 -10.02 33.71
N GLU A 356 -19.57 -9.48 34.80
CA GLU A 356 -19.56 -8.02 35.11
C GLU A 356 -18.90 -7.19 33.99
N ARG A 357 -17.88 -7.76 33.34
CA ARG A 357 -17.22 -7.17 32.16
C ARG A 357 -18.19 -6.96 31.00
N GLN A 358 -19.03 -7.94 30.70
CA GLN A 358 -20.06 -7.83 29.66
C GLN A 358 -21.14 -6.80 30.01
N ARG A 359 -21.41 -6.56 31.30
CA ARG A 359 -22.34 -5.53 31.74
C ARG A 359 -21.78 -4.12 31.47
N ILE A 360 -20.50 -3.90 31.74
CA ILE A 360 -19.80 -2.65 31.41
C ILE A 360 -19.81 -2.43 29.89
N GLU A 361 -19.50 -3.46 29.11
CA GLU A 361 -19.51 -3.41 27.64
C GLU A 361 -20.87 -3.01 27.06
N ARG A 362 -21.98 -3.54 27.61
CA ARG A 362 -23.34 -3.13 27.21
C ARG A 362 -23.61 -1.66 27.51
N ILE A 363 -23.26 -1.20 28.72
CA ILE A 363 -23.46 0.19 29.12
C ILE A 363 -22.67 1.15 28.21
N GLU A 364 -21.43 0.79 27.85
CA GLU A 364 -20.62 1.58 26.92
C GLU A 364 -21.18 1.58 25.50
N ALA A 365 -21.65 0.43 25.01
CA ALA A 365 -22.30 0.34 23.71
C ALA A 365 -23.58 1.19 23.63
N ASP A 366 -24.44 1.11 24.65
CA ASP A 366 -25.66 1.92 24.73
C ASP A 366 -25.34 3.41 24.80
N LYS A 367 -24.34 3.80 25.60
CA LYS A 367 -23.87 5.18 25.68
C LYS A 367 -23.35 5.69 24.34
N LEU A 368 -22.54 4.90 23.64
CA LEU A 368 -22.04 5.27 22.32
C LEU A 368 -23.18 5.40 21.31
N LYS A 369 -24.12 4.46 21.29
CA LYS A 369 -25.30 4.51 20.41
C LYS A 369 -26.12 5.78 20.65
N ILE A 370 -26.39 6.11 21.91
CA ILE A 370 -27.08 7.36 22.28
C ILE A 370 -26.26 8.59 21.84
N SER A 371 -24.93 8.54 21.95
CA SER A 371 -24.05 9.63 21.52
C SER A 371 -24.09 9.84 20.01
N LEU A 372 -23.96 8.77 19.22
CA LEU A 372 -24.01 8.81 17.75
C LEU A 372 -25.39 9.25 17.23
N VAL A 373 -26.48 8.91 17.93
CA VAL A 373 -27.82 9.42 17.59
C VAL A 373 -27.91 10.94 17.83
N LYS A 374 -27.23 11.46 18.86
CA LYS A 374 -27.22 12.89 19.18
C LYS A 374 -26.31 13.70 18.26
N ASP A 375 -25.16 13.13 17.89
CA ASP A 375 -24.19 13.73 16.97
C ASP A 375 -23.79 12.69 15.90
N PRO A 376 -24.51 12.62 14.76
CA PRO A 376 -24.19 11.70 13.68
C PRO A 376 -22.83 11.95 13.01
N GLU A 377 -22.24 13.13 13.21
CA GLU A 377 -20.91 13.48 12.69
C GLU A 377 -19.78 13.02 13.61
N GLN A 378 -20.10 12.47 14.80
CA GLN A 378 -19.13 11.93 15.72
C GLN A 378 -18.41 10.74 15.09
N LYS A 379 -17.10 10.89 14.87
CA LYS A 379 -16.23 9.81 14.40
C LYS A 379 -15.79 8.91 15.54
N VAL A 380 -15.73 7.60 15.27
CA VAL A 380 -15.09 6.58 16.11
C VAL A 380 -13.76 6.20 15.48
N PHE A 381 -12.74 5.99 16.32
CA PHE A 381 -11.40 5.63 15.86
C PHE A 381 -11.01 4.23 16.34
N ALA A 382 -10.31 3.50 15.47
CA ALA A 382 -9.93 2.12 15.73
C ALA A 382 -8.64 2.03 16.55
N TYR A 383 -8.68 1.15 17.55
CA TYR A 383 -7.57 0.70 18.36
C TYR A 383 -7.37 -0.80 18.15
N VAL A 384 -6.10 -1.20 18.06
CA VAL A 384 -5.68 -2.58 17.87
C VAL A 384 -4.65 -2.94 18.92
N GLY A 385 -4.76 -4.18 19.41
CA GLY A 385 -3.71 -4.81 20.18
C GLY A 385 -3.02 -5.83 19.29
N VAL A 386 -1.71 -5.95 19.45
CA VAL A 386 -0.95 -7.05 18.86
C VAL A 386 -0.89 -8.14 19.91
N ASP A 387 -1.66 -9.23 19.73
CA ASP A 387 -1.52 -10.42 20.58
C ASP A 387 -0.16 -11.09 20.28
N ARG A 388 0.29 -12.02 21.13
CA ARG A 388 1.48 -12.86 20.94
C ARG A 388 1.52 -13.60 19.59
N LEU A 389 0.37 -13.77 18.95
CA LEU A 389 0.21 -14.35 17.61
C LEU A 389 0.24 -13.29 16.49
N VAL A 390 0.69 -12.06 16.79
CA VAL A 390 0.88 -10.90 15.89
C VAL A 390 -0.33 -10.59 14.99
N SER A 391 -1.52 -11.06 15.36
CA SER A 391 -2.74 -10.69 14.68
C SER A 391 -3.18 -9.32 15.18
N MET A 392 -3.39 -8.40 14.24
CA MET A 392 -4.00 -7.10 14.51
C MET A 392 -5.48 -7.30 14.83
N ILE A 393 -5.80 -7.49 16.11
CA ILE A 393 -7.18 -7.65 16.55
C ILE A 393 -7.74 -6.28 16.92
N ARG A 394 -8.71 -5.80 16.14
CA ARG A 394 -9.51 -4.63 16.51
C ARG A 394 -10.25 -4.95 17.79
N ASN A 395 -10.07 -4.11 18.80
CA ASN A 395 -10.73 -4.31 20.08
C ASN A 395 -11.94 -3.39 20.17
N ALA A 396 -13.11 -3.92 19.80
CA ALA A 396 -14.36 -3.17 19.81
C ALA A 396 -14.67 -2.61 21.22
N PHE A 397 -14.26 -3.28 22.29
CA PHE A 397 -14.39 -2.75 23.65
C PHE A 397 -13.53 -1.50 23.86
N VAL A 398 -12.24 -1.55 23.51
CA VAL A 398 -11.35 -0.37 23.63
C VAL A 398 -11.86 0.78 22.76
N ASN A 399 -12.29 0.50 21.53
CA ASN A 399 -12.85 1.52 20.62
C ASN A 399 -14.05 2.23 21.25
N ARG A 400 -15.02 1.46 21.79
CA ARG A 400 -16.21 2.01 22.45
C ARG A 400 -15.87 2.81 23.71
N ALA A 401 -14.98 2.27 24.54
CA ALA A 401 -14.55 2.93 25.77
C ALA A 401 -13.88 4.28 25.47
N GLN A 402 -13.02 4.38 24.45
CA GLN A 402 -12.40 5.64 24.05
C GLN A 402 -13.38 6.59 23.36
N ALA A 403 -14.24 6.08 22.48
CA ALA A 403 -15.25 6.88 21.83
C ALA A 403 -16.21 7.56 22.83
N THR A 404 -16.52 6.89 23.94
CA THR A 404 -17.36 7.45 25.01
C THR A 404 -16.69 8.61 25.76
N LYS A 405 -15.35 8.68 25.79
CA LYS A 405 -14.62 9.79 26.43
C LYS A 405 -14.59 11.06 25.58
N LEU A 406 -14.84 10.95 24.27
CA LEU A 406 -14.83 12.05 23.30
C LEU A 406 -13.47 12.76 23.11
N GLU A 407 -12.41 12.37 23.82
CA GLU A 407 -11.08 12.98 23.71
C GLU A 407 -10.53 12.92 22.28
N ASP A 408 -10.55 11.72 21.67
CA ASP A 408 -10.11 11.51 20.27
C ASP A 408 -10.92 12.38 19.29
N TYR A 409 -12.23 12.44 19.48
CA TYR A 409 -13.12 13.23 18.64
C TYR A 409 -12.87 14.73 18.79
N TYR A 410 -12.66 15.23 20.01
CA TYR A 410 -12.40 16.65 20.24
C TYR A 410 -11.05 17.10 19.69
N GLU A 411 -10.00 16.29 19.82
CA GLU A 411 -8.69 16.61 19.21
C GLU A 411 -8.73 16.47 17.68
N TYR A 412 -9.48 15.49 17.13
CA TYR A 412 -9.77 15.44 15.70
C TYR A 412 -10.47 16.72 15.21
N GLN A 413 -11.51 17.18 15.89
CA GLN A 413 -12.23 18.40 15.52
C GLN A 413 -11.35 19.65 15.64
N ARG A 414 -10.41 19.69 16.60
CA ARG A 414 -9.39 20.75 16.69
C ARG A 414 -8.51 20.77 15.44
N LEU A 415 -7.99 19.61 15.04
CA LEU A 415 -7.18 19.48 13.83
C LEU A 415 -7.99 19.84 12.57
N MET A 416 -9.22 19.34 12.44
CA MET A 416 -10.08 19.63 11.28
C MET A 416 -10.45 21.11 11.15
N ARG A 417 -10.57 21.85 12.27
CA ARG A 417 -10.73 23.31 12.20
C ARG A 417 -9.51 23.98 11.59
N LEU A 418 -8.30 23.59 12.01
CA LEU A 418 -7.06 24.10 11.42
C LEU A 418 -6.98 23.76 9.92
N VAL A 419 -7.30 22.53 9.53
CA VAL A 419 -7.31 22.09 8.12
C VAL A 419 -8.28 22.94 7.28
N LYS A 420 -9.48 23.21 7.80
CA LYS A 420 -10.47 24.10 7.14
C LYS A 420 -9.98 25.54 7.04
N GLU A 421 -9.36 26.07 8.10
CA GLU A 421 -8.75 27.41 8.09
C GLU A 421 -7.66 27.54 7.01
N ASN A 422 -6.78 26.54 6.90
CA ASN A 422 -5.75 26.48 5.86
C ASN A 422 -6.36 26.44 4.45
N ALA A 423 -7.38 25.61 4.24
CA ALA A 423 -8.06 25.50 2.96
C ALA A 423 -8.69 26.84 2.53
N HIS A 424 -9.36 27.54 3.46
CA HIS A 424 -9.91 28.86 3.21
C HIS A 424 -8.84 29.91 2.90
N ARG A 425 -7.71 29.89 3.64
CA ARG A 425 -6.58 30.79 3.41
C ARG A 425 -6.03 30.64 1.99
N ILE A 426 -5.70 29.41 1.59
CA ILE A 426 -5.13 29.11 0.26
C ILE A 426 -6.12 29.46 -0.86
N ALA A 427 -7.42 29.21 -0.67
CA ALA A 427 -8.44 29.60 -1.63
C ALA A 427 -8.53 31.13 -1.83
N ARG A 428 -8.40 31.91 -0.75
CA ARG A 428 -8.37 33.39 -0.83
C ARG A 428 -7.14 33.90 -1.56
N GLU A 429 -5.97 33.35 -1.25
CA GLU A 429 -4.70 33.73 -1.91
C GLU A 429 -4.77 33.48 -3.42
N ARG A 430 -5.29 32.32 -3.86
CA ARG A 430 -5.46 32.00 -5.29
C ARG A 430 -6.37 32.99 -6.01
N ASN A 431 -7.47 33.40 -5.38
CA ASN A 431 -8.42 34.34 -5.98
C ASN A 431 -7.85 35.76 -6.12
N GLN A 432 -6.90 36.16 -5.26
CA GLN A 432 -6.23 37.45 -5.35
C GLN A 432 -5.11 37.44 -6.42
N SER A 433 -4.38 36.33 -6.55
CA SER A 433 -3.31 36.17 -7.53
C SER A 433 -3.79 35.98 -8.98
N GLY A 434 -5.01 35.47 -9.18
CA GLY A 434 -5.63 35.29 -10.50
C GLY A 434 -6.33 36.52 -11.06
N ALA A 435 -6.30 37.66 -10.35
CA ALA A 435 -6.93 38.93 -10.73
C ALA A 435 -5.92 39.97 -11.28
N VAL A 436 -4.68 39.56 -11.60
CA VAL A 436 -3.61 40.41 -12.12
C VAL A 436 -3.29 40.07 -13.57
#